data_AF-A0A480A459-F1
#
_entry.id   AF-A0A480A459-F1
#
_cell.length_a   1.000
_cell.length_b   1.000
_cell.length_c   1.000
_cell.angle_alpha   90.00
_cell.angle_beta   90.00
_cell.angle_gamma   90.00
#
_symmetry.space_group_name_H-M   'P 1'
#
loop_
_entity.id
_entity.type
_entity.pdbx_description
1 polymer ?
#
loop_
_entity_poly.entity_id
_entity_poly.type
_entity_poly.pdbx_seq_one_letter_code
_entity_poly.pdbx_strand_id
1 'polypeptide(L)' 'MAFFRQYIAPLLVVLVFLIALVAVSARIFLPSDMAAPAPIGVIVSNL' A
#
# COMPACT_ATOMS: atom_id res chain seq x y z
N MET A 1 -30.76 15.44 -5.40
CA MET A 1 -29.37 15.46 -4.89
C MET A 1 -29.07 14.47 -3.74
N ALA A 2 -30.05 13.76 -3.16
CA ALA A 2 -29.78 12.81 -2.06
C ALA A 2 -29.30 11.42 -2.53
N PHE A 3 -29.91 10.88 -3.60
CA PHE A 3 -29.63 9.52 -4.11
C PHE A 3 -28.16 9.27 -4.45
N PHE A 4 -27.53 10.21 -5.18
CA PHE A 4 -26.12 10.11 -5.55
C PHE A 4 -25.21 10.04 -4.32
N ARG A 5 -25.43 10.93 -3.35
CA ARG A 5 -24.59 10.99 -2.14
C ARG A 5 -24.88 9.85 -1.15
N GLN A 6 -26.08 9.27 -1.18
CA GLN A 6 -26.49 8.26 -0.21
C GLN A 6 -26.21 6.82 -0.67
N TYR A 7 -26.06 6.60 -1.98
CA TYR A 7 -25.77 5.27 -2.54
C TYR A 7 -24.48 5.24 -3.35
N ILE A 8 -24.27 6.20 -4.24
CA ILE A 8 -23.11 6.21 -5.14
C ILE A 8 -21.83 6.61 -4.40
N ALA A 9 -21.89 7.63 -3.54
CA ALA A 9 -20.71 8.03 -2.76
C ALA A 9 -20.24 6.94 -1.77
N PRO A 10 -21.10 6.27 -0.99
CA PRO A 10 -20.67 5.15 -0.14
C PRO A 10 -20.11 3.97 -0.93
N LEU A 11 -20.71 3.64 -2.07
CA LEU A 11 -20.22 2.59 -2.96
C LEU A 11 -18.80 2.92 -3.46
N LEU A 12 -18.58 4.15 -3.94
CA LEU A 12 -17.26 4.58 -4.39
C LEU A 12 -16.22 4.56 -3.28
N VAL A 13 -16.59 4.94 -2.05
CA VAL A 13 -15.69 4.86 -0.89
C VAL A 13 -15.23 3.43 -0.67
N VAL A 14 -16.15 2.46 -0.65
CA VAL A 14 -15.82 1.05 -0.49
C VAL A 14 -14.95 0.56 -1.66
N LEU A 15 -15.28 0.94 -2.88
CA LEU A 15 -14.57 0.50 -4.08
C LEU A 15 -13.13 1.04 -4.11
N VAL A 16 -12.94 2.32 -3.82
CA VAL A 16 -11.61 2.95 -3.70
C VAL A 16 -10.84 2.36 -2.53
N PHE A 17 -11.49 2.12 -1.39
CA PHE A 17 -10.87 1.48 -0.24
C PHE A 17 -10.35 0.08 -0.59
N LEU A 18 -11.14 -0.75 -1.28
CA LEU A 18 -10.72 -2.09 -1.69
C LEU A 18 -9.55 -2.04 -2.67
N ILE A 19 -9.58 -1.13 -3.64
CA ILE A 19 -8.45 -0.93 -4.58
C ILE A 19 -7.21 -0.51 -3.80
N ALA A 20 -7.31 0.47 -2.90
CA ALA A 20 -6.19 0.94 -2.10
C ALA A 20 -5.63 -0.18 -1.20
N LEU A 21 -6.51 -0.95 -0.56
CA LEU A 21 -6.15 -2.09 0.28
C LEU A 21 -5.37 -3.13 -0.52
N VAL A 22 -5.87 -3.53 -1.69
CA VAL A 22 -5.19 -4.48 -2.58
C VAL A 22 -3.87 -3.91 -3.08
N ALA A 23 -3.84 -2.66 -3.55
CA ALA A 23 -2.62 -2.03 -4.08
C ALA A 23 -1.51 -1.94 -3.03
N VAL A 24 -1.84 -1.50 -1.81
CA VAL A 24 -0.89 -1.43 -0.69
C VAL A 24 -0.42 -2.81 -0.27
N SER A 25 -1.33 -3.79 -0.21
CA SER A 25 -0.98 -5.16 0.18
C SER A 25 -0.10 -5.84 -0.88
N ALA A 26 -0.41 -5.64 -2.16
CA ALA A 26 0.35 -6.18 -3.28
C ALA A 26 1.75 -5.55 -3.39
N ARG A 27 1.90 -4.26 -3.04
CA ARG A 27 3.18 -3.54 -3.08
C ARG A 27 4.29 -4.25 -2.29
N ILE A 28 3.96 -4.87 -1.15
CA ILE A 28 4.95 -5.61 -0.33
C ILE A 28 5.61 -6.75 -1.12
N PHE A 29 4.88 -7.34 -2.06
CA PHE A 29 5.36 -8.45 -2.88
C PHE A 29 6.01 -7.99 -4.19
N LEU A 30 6.17 -6.68 -4.43
CA LEU A 30 6.90 -6.21 -5.59
C LEU A 30 8.40 -6.56 -5.44
N PRO A 31 9.05 -7.04 -6.52
CA PRO A 31 10.48 -7.35 -6.49
C PRO A 31 11.33 -6.19 -5.96
N SER A 32 10.94 -4.95 -6.23
CA SER A 32 11.63 -3.75 -5.73
C SER A 32 11.59 -3.61 -4.20
N ASP A 33 10.50 -3.98 -3.53
CA ASP A 33 10.38 -3.92 -2.07
C ASP A 33 11.11 -5.11 -1.39
N MET A 34 11.29 -6.23 -2.09
CA MET A 34 12.04 -7.41 -1.60
C MET A 34 13.51 -7.43 -2.06
N ALA A 35 13.94 -6.49 -2.89
CA ALA A 35 15.28 -6.48 -3.50
C ALA A 35 16.39 -5.97 -2.58
N ALA A 36 16.06 -5.37 -1.43
CA ALA A 36 17.07 -4.88 -0.50
C ALA A 36 17.73 -6.07 0.21
N PRO A 37 19.02 -6.34 -0.04
CA PRO A 37 19.74 -7.38 0.71
C PRO A 37 19.73 -7.02 2.20
N ALA A 38 19.50 -8.00 3.06
CA ALA A 38 19.70 -7.79 4.49
C ALA A 38 21.15 -7.31 4.72
N PRO A 39 21.41 -6.38 5.66
CA PRO A 39 22.78 -5.97 5.97
C PRO A 39 23.62 -7.21 6.36
N ILE A 40 24.57 -7.60 5.52
CA ILE A 40 25.42 -8.79 5.71
C ILE A 40 26.78 -8.47 6.35
N GLY A 41 26.90 -7.36 7.09
CA GLY A 41 28.15 -6.98 7.76
C GLY A 41 27.96 -5.98 8.90
N VAL A 42 28.93 -5.92 9.81
CA VAL A 42 28.99 -4.92 10.90
C VAL A 42 29.27 -3.55 10.27
N ILE A 43 28.34 -2.62 10.44
CA ILE A 43 28.55 -1.21 10.09
C ILE A 43 29.42 -0.59 11.19
N VAL A 44 30.74 -0.55 10.99
CA VAL A 44 31.64 0.27 11.83
C VAL A 44 31.59 1.69 11.26
N SER A 45 30.62 2.48 11.70
CA SER A 45 30.71 3.94 11.54
C SER A 45 31.40 4.51 12.77
N ASN A 46 32.59 5.11 12.58
CA ASN A 46 33.39 5.88 13.56
C ASN A 46 34.53 5.15 14.31
N LEU A 47 35.41 4.43 13.61
CA LEU A 47 36.82 4.19 14.01
C LEU A 47 37.72 4.40 12.80
#